data_AF-A0A8T6PBP0-F1
#
_entry.id   AF-A0A8T6PBP0-F1
#
_cell.length_a   1.000
_cell.length_b   1.000
_cell.length_c   1.000
_cell.angle_alpha   90.00
_cell.angle_beta   90.00
_cell.angle_gamma   90.00
#
_symmetry.space_group_name_H-M   'P 1'
#
loop_
_entity.id
_entity.type
_entity.pdbx_description
1 polymer ?
#
loop_
_entity_poly.entity_id
_entity_poly.type
_entity_poly.pdbx_seq_one_letter_code
_entity_poly.pdbx_strand_id
1 'polypeptide(L)'
;MKTYLAYVPEDTAFAKKLTNDLQTHNIEVVWSATDSEAELQALRETPTVLVALSEASVHDARVLTTLKAAAKLKARIIGLRIGTVDELPDELKGVLPLNFTSDEDYQDSLDTLLDDLKPPSSPNPILPNNLQERLESNNPAERRQAIEEIGQIRNELDESVHALAQQLLRDIAFRDPESSVKSVARTILQLLGTSGEAQSATPQEPVAAHSPAAPTTPPTEAPSAVVSQGMLNVPLWNTLQWWSLPIVGVLLAVLQALAVRKVAFALPLALVWILLPWLNVTIRDGGRLDWKMPGPVIGTGGIALLLGGIGIGIGTLLEDLETLDVVTALGLSILYGGFIGWLSSMSVTRSPSQKP
;
A
#
# COMPACT_ATOMS: atom_id res chain seq x y z
N MET A 1 2.15 5.21 33.04
CA MET A 1 2.20 3.85 32.44
C MET A 1 3.63 3.33 32.56
N LYS A 2 3.85 2.02 32.74
CA LYS A 2 5.20 1.44 32.74
C LYS A 2 5.51 0.79 31.40
N THR A 3 6.69 1.05 30.85
CA THR A 3 7.17 0.49 29.58
C THR A 3 8.57 -0.07 29.77
N TYR A 4 8.89 -1.16 29.08
CA TYR A 4 10.25 -1.69 29.05
C TYR A 4 10.95 -1.26 27.77
N LEU A 5 12.19 -0.76 27.84
CA LEU A 5 12.99 -0.39 26.67
C LEU A 5 14.15 -1.38 26.49
N ALA A 6 14.08 -2.18 25.44
CA ALA A 6 15.15 -3.06 24.99
C ALA A 6 16.05 -2.31 24.01
N TYR A 7 17.35 -2.24 24.31
CA TYR A 7 18.35 -1.56 23.48
C TYR A 7 19.75 -2.15 23.72
N VAL A 8 20.70 -1.83 22.83
CA VAL A 8 22.12 -2.23 22.98
C VAL A 8 22.96 -1.09 23.56
N PRO A 9 24.08 -1.35 24.26
CA PRO A 9 24.89 -0.30 24.89
C PRO A 9 25.30 0.85 23.97
N GLU A 10 25.47 0.60 22.68
CA GLU A 10 25.78 1.58 21.65
C GLU A 10 24.68 2.65 21.51
N ASP A 11 23.42 2.27 21.75
CA ASP A 11 22.24 3.13 21.64
C ASP A 11 21.88 3.83 22.97
N THR A 12 22.77 3.81 23.97
CA THR A 12 22.52 4.39 25.30
C THR A 12 22.15 5.88 25.25
N ALA A 13 22.77 6.65 24.34
CA ALA A 13 22.48 8.07 24.21
C ALA A 13 21.02 8.31 23.78
N PHE A 14 20.55 7.54 22.80
CA PHE A 14 19.16 7.56 22.36
C PHE A 14 18.22 7.10 23.47
N ALA A 15 18.53 5.98 24.12
CA ALA A 15 17.71 5.43 25.20
C ALA A 15 17.52 6.43 26.35
N LYS A 16 18.57 7.17 26.73
CA LYS A 16 18.50 8.22 27.75
C LYS A 16 17.65 9.42 27.30
N LYS A 17 17.83 9.90 26.06
CA LYS A 17 17.03 10.99 25.49
C LYS A 17 15.54 10.63 25.51
N LEU A 18 15.20 9.48 24.92
CA LEU A 18 13.83 8.98 24.88
C LEU A 18 13.23 8.75 26.27
N THR A 19 14.02 8.21 27.22
CA THR A 19 13.56 8.02 28.60
C THR A 19 13.18 9.34 29.26
N ASN A 20 14.01 10.38 29.12
CA ASN A 20 13.72 11.69 29.68
C ASN A 20 12.44 12.28 29.07
N ASP A 21 12.30 12.18 27.75
CA ASP A 21 11.13 12.72 27.04
C ASP A 21 9.86 11.97 27.46
N LEU A 22 9.85 10.65 27.50
CA LEU A 22 8.72 9.85 27.98
C LEU A 22 8.37 10.13 29.46
N GLN A 23 9.36 10.40 30.31
CA GLN A 23 9.13 10.78 31.71
C GLN A 23 8.42 12.13 31.84
N THR A 24 8.67 13.09 30.94
CA THR A 24 7.92 14.37 30.94
C THR A 24 6.41 14.16 30.68
N HIS A 25 6.05 13.05 30.04
CA HIS A 25 4.67 12.63 29.77
C HIS A 25 4.12 11.62 30.81
N ASN A 26 4.75 11.49 31.99
CA ASN A 26 4.36 10.54 33.05
C ASN A 26 4.39 9.05 32.62
N ILE A 27 5.28 8.70 31.70
CA ILE A 27 5.55 7.32 31.29
C ILE A 27 6.85 6.88 31.96
N GLU A 28 6.76 5.86 32.81
CA GLU A 28 7.91 5.26 33.48
C GLU A 28 8.56 4.26 32.52
N VAL A 29 9.80 4.52 32.14
CA VAL A 29 10.59 3.63 31.28
C VAL A 29 11.56 2.85 32.15
N VAL A 30 11.44 1.52 32.11
CA VAL A 30 12.34 0.60 32.78
C VAL A 30 13.28 0.01 31.73
N TRP A 31 14.57 -0.01 32.01
CA TRP A 31 15.57 -0.66 31.18
C TRP A 31 16.70 -1.20 32.06
N SER A 32 17.25 -2.36 31.70
CA SER A 32 18.34 -3.00 32.44
C SER A 32 19.41 -3.45 31.45
N ALA A 33 20.67 -3.09 31.72
CA ALA A 33 21.78 -3.42 30.83
C ALA A 33 22.47 -4.75 31.17
N THR A 34 22.17 -5.37 32.32
CA THR A 34 23.11 -6.33 32.93
C THR A 34 22.53 -7.55 33.65
N ASP A 35 21.23 -7.62 33.95
CA ASP A 35 20.66 -8.73 34.73
C ASP A 35 19.41 -9.33 34.08
N SER A 36 19.50 -10.61 33.72
CA SER A 36 18.47 -11.36 32.98
C SER A 36 17.27 -11.75 33.83
N GLU A 37 17.42 -11.93 35.15
CA GLU A 37 16.28 -12.24 36.02
C GLU A 37 15.44 -10.99 36.28
N ALA A 38 16.11 -9.86 36.55
CA ALA A 38 15.45 -8.57 36.73
C ALA A 38 14.71 -8.13 35.45
N GLU A 39 15.29 -8.41 34.28
CA GLU A 39 14.67 -8.16 32.98
C GLU A 39 13.37 -8.96 32.79
N LEU A 40 13.39 -10.27 33.08
CA LEU A 40 12.18 -11.10 32.97
C LEU A 40 11.07 -10.65 33.92
N GLN A 41 11.42 -10.19 35.12
CA GLN A 41 10.43 -9.63 36.03
C GLN A 41 9.86 -8.31 35.51
N ALA A 42 10.71 -7.40 35.01
CA ALA A 42 10.27 -6.14 34.41
C ALA A 42 9.36 -6.35 33.20
N LEU A 43 9.64 -7.34 32.34
CA LEU A 43 8.78 -7.71 31.21
C LEU A 43 7.40 -8.24 31.64
N ARG A 44 7.29 -8.85 32.81
CA ARG A 44 5.98 -9.29 33.34
C ARG A 44 5.16 -8.14 33.90
N GLU A 45 5.83 -7.12 34.43
CA GLU A 45 5.20 -5.94 35.02
C GLU A 45 4.87 -4.85 34.00
N THR A 46 5.41 -4.96 32.77
CA THR A 46 5.23 -3.97 31.71
C THR A 46 4.35 -4.52 30.57
N PRO A 47 3.20 -3.88 30.27
CA PRO A 47 2.33 -4.33 29.18
C PRO A 47 2.87 -3.98 27.79
N THR A 48 3.88 -3.12 27.70
CA THR A 48 4.44 -2.63 26.44
C THR A 48 5.95 -2.61 26.46
N VAL A 49 6.54 -3.14 25.39
CA VAL A 49 7.98 -3.27 25.17
C VAL A 49 8.36 -2.44 23.96
N LEU A 50 9.21 -1.44 24.20
CA LEU A 50 9.85 -0.62 23.19
C LEU A 50 11.18 -1.29 22.80
N VAL A 51 11.48 -1.35 21.51
CA VAL A 51 12.71 -1.97 21.02
C VAL A 51 13.45 -1.01 20.11
N ALA A 52 14.63 -0.57 20.55
CA ALA A 52 15.56 0.20 19.73
C ALA A 52 16.15 -0.71 18.65
N LEU A 53 15.89 -0.39 17.38
CA LEU A 53 16.29 -1.14 16.20
C LEU A 53 17.40 -0.38 15.46
N SER A 54 18.64 -0.75 15.73
CA SER A 54 19.85 -0.32 15.04
C SER A 54 20.52 -1.52 14.36
N GLU A 55 21.53 -1.27 13.53
CA GLU A 55 22.31 -2.35 12.90
C GLU A 55 22.93 -3.29 13.95
N ALA A 56 23.35 -2.74 15.09
CA ALA A 56 23.89 -3.52 16.20
C ALA A 56 22.79 -4.32 16.93
N SER A 57 21.60 -3.75 17.13
CA SER A 57 20.57 -4.38 17.96
C SER A 57 19.86 -5.55 17.28
N VAL A 58 19.73 -5.55 15.94
CA VAL A 58 19.09 -6.65 15.21
C VAL A 58 19.88 -7.96 15.28
N HIS A 59 21.17 -7.89 15.60
CA HIS A 59 22.05 -9.06 15.75
C HIS A 59 22.41 -9.34 17.23
N ASP A 60 22.03 -8.49 18.18
CA ASP A 60 22.33 -8.69 19.59
C ASP A 60 21.43 -9.78 20.20
N ALA A 61 22.06 -10.82 20.75
CA ALA A 61 21.38 -11.97 21.30
C ALA A 61 20.47 -11.62 22.51
N ARG A 62 20.77 -10.56 23.26
CA ARG A 62 19.94 -10.12 24.39
C ARG A 62 18.65 -9.55 23.87
N VAL A 63 18.71 -8.58 22.94
CA VAL A 63 17.52 -7.95 22.33
C VAL A 63 16.61 -8.99 21.69
N LEU A 64 17.17 -9.96 20.98
CA LEU A 64 16.39 -11.07 20.40
C LEU A 64 15.75 -11.98 21.47
N THR A 65 16.42 -12.20 22.59
CA THR A 65 15.88 -12.97 23.72
C THR A 65 14.74 -12.22 24.40
N THR A 66 14.89 -10.90 24.60
CA THR A 66 13.86 -10.00 25.13
C THR A 66 12.63 -10.00 24.23
N LEU A 67 12.81 -9.87 22.92
CA LEU A 67 11.74 -9.91 21.92
C LEU A 67 10.96 -11.23 21.98
N LYS A 68 11.67 -12.36 22.03
CA LYS A 68 11.05 -13.69 22.18
C LYS A 68 10.27 -13.83 23.47
N ALA A 69 10.82 -13.32 24.58
CA ALA A 69 10.14 -13.32 25.87
C ALA A 69 8.88 -12.45 25.85
N ALA A 70 8.97 -11.24 25.28
CA ALA A 70 7.85 -10.32 25.12
C ALA A 70 6.73 -10.92 24.25
N ALA A 71 7.08 -11.54 23.12
CA ALA A 71 6.14 -12.22 22.24
C ALA A 71 5.44 -13.39 22.94
N LYS A 72 6.19 -14.20 23.72
CA LYS A 72 5.62 -15.30 24.53
C LYS A 72 4.65 -14.81 25.60
N LEU A 73 4.94 -13.65 26.21
CA LEU A 73 4.08 -13.00 27.20
C LEU A 73 2.91 -12.23 26.57
N LYS A 74 2.80 -12.19 25.23
CA LYS A 74 1.82 -11.40 24.48
C LYS A 74 1.87 -9.90 24.85
N ALA A 75 3.05 -9.40 25.20
CA ALA A 75 3.24 -7.98 25.41
C ALA A 75 3.09 -7.21 24.08
N ARG A 76 2.65 -5.96 24.14
CA ARG A 76 2.63 -5.09 22.96
C ARG A 76 4.07 -4.67 22.62
N ILE A 77 4.53 -4.98 21.41
CA ILE A 77 5.89 -4.64 20.97
C ILE A 77 5.83 -3.47 19.99
N ILE A 78 6.64 -2.42 20.23
CA ILE A 78 6.78 -1.26 19.35
C ILE A 78 8.25 -1.13 18.94
N GLY A 79 8.53 -1.24 17.65
CA GLY A 79 9.87 -1.08 17.09
C GLY A 79 10.22 0.39 16.88
N LEU A 80 11.41 0.81 17.29
CA LEU A 80 11.94 2.16 17.17
C LEU A 80 13.20 2.11 16.29
N ARG A 81 13.08 2.44 15.02
CA ARG A 81 14.21 2.39 14.07
C ARG A 81 15.18 3.55 14.32
N ILE A 82 16.43 3.23 14.59
CA ILE A 82 17.53 4.16 14.80
C ILE A 82 18.59 3.83 13.75
N GLY A 83 18.51 4.49 12.59
CA GLY A 83 19.45 4.27 11.50
C GLY A 83 19.01 3.24 10.46
N THR A 84 19.99 2.72 9.72
CA THR A 84 19.76 1.78 8.63
C THR A 84 19.68 0.36 9.15
N VAL A 85 18.46 -0.17 9.20
CA VAL A 85 18.18 -1.59 9.43
C VAL A 85 17.71 -2.21 8.12
N ASP A 86 18.39 -3.26 7.66
CA ASP A 86 18.07 -3.96 6.41
C ASP A 86 17.08 -5.11 6.62
N GLU A 87 17.20 -5.85 7.73
CA GLU A 87 16.35 -6.99 8.06
C GLU A 87 15.79 -6.85 9.49
N LEU A 88 14.48 -7.07 9.63
CA LEU A 88 13.80 -7.06 10.92
C LEU A 88 13.76 -8.47 11.53
N PRO A 89 13.90 -8.61 12.86
CA PRO A 89 13.71 -9.88 13.56
C PRO A 89 12.35 -10.52 13.24
N ASP A 90 12.28 -11.85 13.29
CA ASP A 90 11.08 -12.63 12.98
C ASP A 90 9.86 -12.19 13.80
N GLU A 91 10.08 -11.84 15.07
CA GLU A 91 9.05 -11.39 16.01
C GLU A 91 8.43 -10.03 15.62
N LEU A 92 9.11 -9.26 14.77
CA LEU A 92 8.66 -7.95 14.27
C LEU A 92 8.19 -8.01 12.81
N LYS A 93 8.11 -9.19 12.19
CA LYS A 93 7.60 -9.33 10.82
C LYS A 93 6.15 -8.84 10.73
N GLY A 94 5.94 -7.80 9.92
CA GLY A 94 4.64 -7.16 9.74
C GLY A 94 4.32 -6.03 10.73
N VAL A 95 5.22 -5.74 11.67
CA VAL A 95 5.15 -4.52 12.49
C VAL A 95 5.91 -3.40 11.77
N LEU A 96 5.28 -2.25 11.58
CA LEU A 96 5.94 -1.08 10.99
C LEU A 96 6.66 -0.32 12.12
N PRO A 97 8.00 -0.23 12.12
CA PRO A 97 8.72 0.49 13.16
C PRO A 97 8.60 2.01 12.99
N LEU A 98 8.56 2.73 14.11
CA LEU A 98 8.61 4.19 14.14
C LEU A 98 10.02 4.68 13.81
N ASN A 99 10.15 5.73 13.00
CA ASN A 99 11.44 6.14 12.45
C ASN A 99 12.09 7.27 13.27
N PHE A 100 13.13 6.94 14.03
CA PHE A 100 13.93 7.89 14.81
C PHE A 100 15.33 8.13 14.19
N THR A 101 15.47 7.88 12.88
CA THR A 101 16.77 8.00 12.19
C THR A 101 17.24 9.44 12.02
N SER A 102 16.30 10.39 11.86
CA SER A 102 16.58 11.82 11.67
C SER A 102 16.19 12.60 12.92
N ASP A 103 17.02 13.56 13.33
CA ASP A 103 16.67 14.52 14.38
C ASP A 103 15.51 15.43 13.96
N GLU A 104 15.33 15.68 12.65
CA GLU A 104 14.23 16.51 12.12
C GLU A 104 12.86 15.84 12.34
N ASP A 105 12.81 14.51 12.23
CA ASP A 105 11.57 13.71 12.37
C ASP A 105 11.36 13.23 13.82
N TYR A 106 12.26 13.58 14.75
CA TYR A 106 12.26 13.05 16.12
C TYR A 106 10.96 13.36 16.85
N GLN A 107 10.48 14.61 16.74
CA GLN A 107 9.29 15.06 17.44
C GLN A 107 8.02 14.38 16.91
N ASP A 108 7.88 14.27 15.58
CA ASP A 108 6.73 13.62 14.95
C ASP A 108 6.65 12.13 15.31
N SER A 109 7.81 11.45 15.32
CA SER A 109 7.91 10.06 15.77
C SER A 109 7.65 9.89 17.26
N LEU A 110 8.06 10.85 18.09
CA LEU A 110 7.76 10.86 19.53
C LEU A 110 6.26 11.06 19.77
N ASP A 111 5.62 11.98 19.07
CA ASP A 111 4.18 12.24 19.20
C ASP A 111 3.37 11.00 18.76
N THR A 112 3.76 10.36 17.67
CA THR A 112 3.18 9.08 17.21
C THR A 112 3.37 7.98 18.26
N LEU A 113 4.56 7.89 18.85
CA LEU A 113 4.83 6.94 19.93
C LEU A 113 3.95 7.21 21.15
N LEU A 114 3.77 8.48 21.55
CA LEU A 114 2.92 8.85 22.67
C LEU A 114 1.46 8.48 22.41
N ASP A 115 0.97 8.67 21.20
CA ASP A 115 -0.36 8.24 20.79
C ASP A 115 -0.51 6.72 20.85
N ASP A 116 0.49 5.99 20.37
CA ASP A 116 0.54 4.53 20.49
C ASP A 116 0.57 4.08 21.95
N LEU A 117 1.26 4.80 22.84
CA LEU A 117 1.37 4.46 24.25
C LEU A 117 0.15 4.86 25.09
N LYS A 118 -0.78 5.65 24.56
CA LYS A 118 -2.02 5.94 25.29
C LYS A 118 -2.79 4.63 25.50
N PRO A 119 -3.24 4.34 26.74
CA PRO A 119 -4.19 3.24 26.94
C PRO A 119 -5.41 3.53 26.04
N PRO A 120 -6.01 2.52 25.41
CA PRO A 120 -7.18 2.72 24.55
C PRO A 120 -8.24 3.49 25.35
N SER A 121 -8.44 4.75 24.99
CA SER A 121 -9.18 5.75 25.78
C SER A 121 -10.69 5.65 25.58
N SER A 122 -11.21 4.45 25.39
CA SER A 122 -12.64 4.21 25.26
C SER A 122 -13.00 2.88 25.90
N PRO A 123 -14.20 2.76 26.51
CA PRO A 123 -14.75 1.43 26.82
C PRO A 123 -14.66 0.61 25.54
N ASN A 124 -14.06 -0.59 25.60
CA ASN A 124 -13.88 -1.49 24.45
C ASN A 124 -15.08 -1.32 23.52
N PRO A 125 -14.93 -0.66 22.35
CA PRO A 125 -16.06 -0.40 21.49
C PRO A 125 -16.63 -1.76 21.12
N ILE A 126 -17.79 -2.12 21.67
CA ILE A 126 -18.37 -3.42 21.40
C ILE A 126 -19.11 -3.26 20.08
N LEU A 127 -18.70 -4.04 19.07
CA LEU A 127 -19.48 -4.12 17.85
C LEU A 127 -20.91 -4.56 18.21
N PRO A 128 -21.96 -3.90 17.68
CA PRO A 128 -23.34 -4.27 17.98
C PRO A 128 -23.64 -5.72 17.57
N ASN A 129 -24.73 -6.29 18.10
CA ASN A 129 -25.27 -7.60 17.71
C ASN A 129 -24.27 -8.78 17.78
N ASN A 130 -23.33 -8.75 18.73
CA ASN A 130 -22.29 -9.78 18.90
C ASN A 130 -21.47 -10.03 17.62
N LEU A 131 -21.32 -9.00 16.77
CA LEU A 131 -20.58 -9.13 15.52
C LEU A 131 -19.12 -9.51 15.74
N GLN A 132 -18.50 -9.04 16.83
CA GLN A 132 -17.13 -9.43 17.17
C GLN A 132 -16.98 -10.94 17.38
N GLU A 133 -17.85 -11.55 18.18
CA GLU A 133 -17.84 -13.01 18.43
C GLU A 133 -18.06 -13.80 17.13
N ARG A 134 -18.94 -13.30 16.25
CA ARG A 134 -19.22 -13.95 14.96
C ARG A 134 -18.07 -13.81 13.96
N LEU A 135 -17.28 -12.74 14.02
CA LEU A 135 -16.05 -12.57 13.23
C LEU A 135 -14.94 -13.49 13.72
N GLU A 136 -14.90 -13.80 15.01
CA GLU A 136 -13.94 -14.72 15.61
C GLU A 136 -14.39 -16.20 15.55
N SER A 137 -15.62 -16.47 15.10
CA SER A 137 -16.17 -17.83 14.97
C SER A 137 -15.33 -18.72 14.06
N ASN A 138 -15.24 -20.01 14.37
CA ASN A 138 -14.59 -21.00 13.51
C ASN A 138 -15.40 -21.27 12.22
N ASN A 139 -16.67 -20.91 12.17
CA ASN A 139 -17.54 -21.13 11.02
C ASN A 139 -17.37 -20.03 9.95
N PRO A 140 -16.89 -20.34 8.74
CA PRO A 140 -16.64 -19.33 7.71
C PRO A 140 -17.92 -18.64 7.20
N ALA A 141 -19.08 -19.33 7.26
CA ALA A 141 -20.35 -18.73 6.87
C ALA A 141 -20.78 -17.62 7.85
N GLU A 142 -20.57 -17.84 9.15
CA GLU A 142 -20.86 -16.86 10.20
C GLU A 142 -19.95 -15.65 10.09
N ARG A 143 -18.63 -15.87 9.89
CA ARG A 143 -17.67 -14.78 9.68
C ARG A 143 -18.07 -13.93 8.48
N ARG A 144 -18.38 -14.56 7.35
CA ARG A 144 -18.82 -13.85 6.15
C ARG A 144 -20.08 -13.03 6.39
N GLN A 145 -21.08 -13.60 7.05
CA GLN A 145 -22.32 -12.89 7.37
C GLN A 145 -22.06 -11.69 8.28
N ALA A 146 -21.17 -11.82 9.26
CA ALA A 146 -20.79 -10.71 10.14
C ALA A 146 -20.08 -9.58 9.39
N ILE A 147 -19.21 -9.91 8.43
CA ILE A 147 -18.55 -8.93 7.56
C ILE A 147 -19.58 -8.17 6.71
N GLU A 148 -20.53 -8.88 6.11
CA GLU A 148 -21.60 -8.28 5.30
C GLU A 148 -22.49 -7.36 6.16
N GLU A 149 -22.80 -7.75 7.40
CA GLU A 149 -23.57 -6.94 8.35
C GLU A 149 -22.83 -5.67 8.76
N ILE A 150 -21.51 -5.73 9.00
CA ILE A 150 -20.67 -4.52 9.18
C ILE A 150 -20.81 -3.59 7.98
N GLY A 151 -20.79 -4.14 6.77
CA GLY A 151 -20.98 -3.37 5.54
C GLY A 151 -22.32 -2.64 5.48
N GLN A 152 -23.37 -3.22 6.08
CA GLN A 152 -24.72 -2.63 6.13
C GLN A 152 -24.82 -1.52 7.18
N ILE A 153 -24.31 -1.77 8.40
CA ILE A 153 -24.38 -0.81 9.51
C ILE A 153 -23.29 0.27 9.46
N ARG A 154 -22.42 0.27 8.45
CA ARG A 154 -21.22 1.13 8.38
C ARG A 154 -21.48 2.62 8.60
N ASN A 155 -22.64 3.12 8.20
CA ASN A 155 -23.01 4.54 8.32
C ASN A 155 -23.56 4.88 9.71
N GLU A 156 -23.84 3.88 10.53
CA GLU A 156 -24.41 3.98 11.88
C GLU A 156 -23.34 3.72 12.96
N LEU A 157 -22.11 3.37 12.56
CA LEU A 157 -21.01 3.11 13.48
C LEU A 157 -20.38 4.43 13.95
N ASP A 158 -20.24 4.59 15.26
CA ASP A 158 -19.41 5.65 15.85
C ASP A 158 -17.94 5.50 15.40
N GLU A 159 -17.18 6.59 15.40
CA GLU A 159 -15.80 6.64 14.90
C GLU A 159 -14.86 5.62 15.59
N SER A 160 -15.04 5.40 16.90
CA SER A 160 -14.29 4.40 17.67
C SER A 160 -14.64 2.96 17.28
N VAL A 161 -15.91 2.68 16.99
CA VAL A 161 -16.39 1.37 16.52
C VAL A 161 -15.97 1.14 15.07
N HIS A 162 -15.93 2.20 14.26
CA HIS A 162 -15.46 2.16 12.89
C HIS A 162 -13.97 1.78 12.80
N ALA A 163 -13.12 2.37 13.65
CA ALA A 163 -11.71 2.00 13.74
C ALA A 163 -11.51 0.53 14.13
N LEU A 164 -12.28 0.03 15.11
CA LEU A 164 -12.24 -1.38 15.50
C LEU A 164 -12.69 -2.30 14.36
N ALA A 165 -13.79 -1.97 13.68
CA ALA A 165 -14.29 -2.73 12.54
C ALA A 165 -13.25 -2.81 11.42
N GLN A 166 -12.57 -1.70 11.11
CA GLN A 166 -11.49 -1.67 10.13
C GLN A 166 -10.31 -2.56 10.55
N GLN A 167 -9.91 -2.52 11.82
CA GLN A 167 -8.81 -3.36 12.32
C GLN A 167 -9.15 -4.85 12.19
N LEU A 168 -10.33 -5.27 12.66
CA LEU A 168 -10.76 -6.67 12.60
C LEU A 168 -10.89 -7.18 11.17
N LEU A 169 -11.50 -6.39 10.28
CA LEU A 169 -11.61 -6.75 8.87
C LEU A 169 -10.25 -6.82 8.18
N ARG A 170 -9.30 -5.95 8.55
CA ARG A 170 -7.93 -5.99 8.04
C ARG A 170 -7.26 -7.29 8.44
N ASP A 171 -7.35 -7.68 9.70
CA ASP A 171 -6.77 -8.93 10.19
C ASP A 171 -7.34 -10.14 9.42
N ILE A 172 -8.66 -10.21 9.27
CA ILE A 172 -9.34 -11.27 8.50
C ILE A 172 -8.90 -11.27 7.02
N ALA A 173 -8.86 -10.11 6.37
CA ALA A 173 -8.48 -9.98 4.96
C ALA A 173 -7.07 -10.51 4.63
N PHE A 174 -6.19 -10.54 5.62
CA PHE A 174 -4.83 -11.08 5.50
C PHE A 174 -4.72 -12.52 6.03
N ARG A 175 -5.26 -12.79 7.22
CA ARG A 175 -4.95 -13.99 8.01
C ARG A 175 -5.97 -15.11 7.92
N ASP A 176 -7.21 -14.87 7.45
CA ASP A 176 -8.23 -15.93 7.41
C ASP A 176 -7.77 -17.13 6.57
N PRO A 177 -8.11 -18.38 6.90
CA PRO A 177 -7.80 -19.50 6.01
C PRO A 177 -8.63 -19.50 4.71
N GLU A 178 -9.84 -18.93 4.73
CA GLU A 178 -10.80 -19.02 3.62
C GLU A 178 -10.71 -17.85 2.65
N SER A 179 -10.46 -18.16 1.38
CA SER A 179 -10.32 -17.15 0.31
C SER A 179 -11.60 -16.34 0.07
N SER A 180 -12.76 -16.96 0.26
CA SER A 180 -14.07 -16.32 0.11
C SER A 180 -14.34 -15.28 1.21
N VAL A 181 -13.88 -15.54 2.45
CA VAL A 181 -14.00 -14.59 3.56
C VAL A 181 -13.06 -13.40 3.34
N LYS A 182 -11.83 -13.66 2.87
CA LYS A 182 -10.87 -12.58 2.53
C LYS A 182 -11.38 -11.62 1.48
N SER A 183 -11.99 -12.13 0.40
CA SER A 183 -12.46 -11.28 -0.70
C SER A 183 -13.59 -10.35 -0.24
N VAL A 184 -14.50 -10.85 0.58
CA VAL A 184 -15.59 -10.05 1.16
C VAL A 184 -15.03 -9.03 2.15
N ALA A 185 -14.11 -9.42 3.04
CA ALA A 185 -13.44 -8.50 3.98
C ALA A 185 -12.76 -7.32 3.27
N ARG A 186 -12.02 -7.59 2.19
CA ARG A 186 -11.37 -6.54 1.38
C ARG A 186 -12.36 -5.59 0.73
N THR A 187 -13.47 -6.13 0.24
CA THR A 187 -14.53 -5.32 -0.39
C THR A 187 -15.17 -4.37 0.62
N ILE A 188 -15.51 -4.87 1.82
CA ILE A 188 -16.09 -4.05 2.88
C ILE A 188 -15.10 -3.04 3.43
N LEU A 189 -13.81 -3.40 3.56
CA LEU A 189 -12.75 -2.45 3.92
C LEU A 189 -12.65 -1.27 2.95
N GLN A 190 -12.73 -1.54 1.64
CA GLN A 190 -12.72 -0.47 0.65
C GLN A 190 -13.93 0.46 0.81
N LEU A 191 -15.12 -0.10 1.09
CA LEU A 191 -16.33 0.69 1.33
C LEU A 191 -16.22 1.55 2.60
N LEU A 192 -15.71 0.99 3.71
CA LEU A 192 -15.47 1.72 4.96
C LEU A 192 -14.46 2.86 4.79
N GLY A 193 -13.47 2.71 3.90
CA GLY A 193 -12.52 3.77 3.58
C GLY A 193 -13.10 4.96 2.81
N THR A 194 -14.24 4.78 2.12
CA THR A 194 -14.84 5.83 1.27
C THR A 194 -15.85 6.75 1.98
N SER A 195 -16.31 6.40 3.18
CA SER A 195 -17.42 7.10 3.84
C SER A 195 -17.05 8.43 4.52
N GLY A 196 -15.76 8.78 4.64
CA GLY A 196 -15.29 9.94 5.42
C GLY A 196 -15.48 11.33 4.81
N GLU A 197 -15.81 11.46 3.51
CA GLU A 197 -15.76 12.77 2.81
C GLU A 197 -17.12 13.37 2.43
N ALA A 198 -18.25 12.74 2.75
CA ALA A 198 -19.54 13.09 2.13
C ALA A 198 -20.50 13.98 2.95
N GLN A 199 -20.20 14.40 4.19
CA GLN A 199 -21.16 15.16 5.01
C GLN A 199 -20.56 16.45 5.62
N SER A 200 -20.39 17.45 4.76
CA SER A 200 -20.42 18.86 5.14
C SER A 200 -20.81 19.69 3.92
N ALA A 201 -22.11 19.65 3.58
CA ALA A 201 -22.73 20.61 2.69
C ALA A 201 -23.82 21.34 3.48
N THR A 202 -23.55 22.61 3.75
CA THR A 202 -24.43 23.56 4.45
C THR A 202 -25.76 23.72 3.69
N PRO A 203 -26.91 23.81 4.36
CA PRO A 203 -28.20 24.03 3.69
C PRO A 203 -28.26 25.43 3.05
N GLN A 204 -28.40 25.50 1.73
CA GLN A 204 -28.74 26.75 1.04
C GLN A 204 -30.26 27.01 1.14
N GLU A 205 -30.56 28.24 1.54
CA GLU A 205 -31.86 28.87 1.69
C GLU A 205 -32.64 28.95 0.35
N PRO A 206 -33.97 28.73 0.32
CA PRO A 206 -34.73 28.69 -0.92
C PRO A 206 -35.18 30.10 -1.35
N VAL A 207 -34.76 30.53 -2.53
CA VAL A 207 -35.28 31.74 -3.18
C VAL A 207 -36.59 31.41 -3.90
N ALA A 208 -37.59 32.24 -3.63
CA ALA A 208 -38.96 32.11 -4.06
C ALA A 208 -39.22 32.50 -5.53
N ALA A 209 -40.36 31.97 -6.02
CA ALA A 209 -41.21 32.43 -7.12
C ALA A 209 -40.74 32.20 -8.56
N HIS A 210 -41.49 31.39 -9.32
CA HIS A 210 -42.56 31.90 -10.20
C HIS A 210 -43.47 30.73 -10.66
N SER A 211 -44.78 30.91 -10.49
CA SER A 211 -45.86 30.14 -11.13
C SER A 211 -46.14 30.75 -12.52
N PRO A 212 -46.68 30.01 -13.50
CA PRO A 212 -48.14 29.95 -13.58
C PRO A 212 -48.78 28.66 -14.14
N ALA A 213 -49.99 28.42 -13.63
CA ALA A 213 -51.21 27.92 -14.28
C ALA A 213 -51.24 26.55 -15.01
N ALA A 214 -52.14 25.71 -14.48
CA ALA A 214 -52.62 24.43 -15.01
C ALA A 214 -53.52 24.57 -16.26
N PRO A 215 -53.89 23.45 -16.92
CA PRO A 215 -55.16 22.81 -16.55
C PRO A 215 -55.17 21.26 -16.53
N THR A 216 -56.11 20.76 -15.72
CA THR A 216 -56.70 19.40 -15.58
C THR A 216 -57.03 18.70 -16.93
N THR A 217 -56.90 17.37 -17.12
CA THR A 217 -57.71 16.24 -16.58
C THR A 217 -57.04 14.84 -16.82
N PRO A 218 -57.52 13.73 -16.18
CA PRO A 218 -56.97 12.34 -16.22
C PRO A 218 -57.77 11.41 -17.19
N PRO A 219 -57.70 10.04 -17.19
CA PRO A 219 -56.82 9.03 -16.55
C PRO A 219 -56.26 7.98 -17.56
N THR A 220 -55.52 6.94 -17.12
CA THR A 220 -55.66 5.51 -17.53
C THR A 220 -54.40 4.68 -17.21
N GLU A 221 -54.62 3.55 -16.54
CA GLU A 221 -53.70 2.44 -16.24
C GLU A 221 -53.12 1.74 -17.47
N ALA A 222 -51.87 1.29 -17.41
CA ALA A 222 -51.44 -0.11 -17.70
C ALA A 222 -49.89 -0.21 -17.79
N PRO A 223 -49.32 -1.39 -17.49
CA PRO A 223 -47.89 -1.55 -17.16
C PRO A 223 -47.04 -1.70 -18.42
N SER A 224 -45.80 -1.22 -18.39
CA SER A 224 -44.85 -1.47 -19.47
C SER A 224 -43.43 -1.66 -18.94
N ALA A 225 -43.03 -2.93 -18.99
CA ALA A 225 -41.71 -3.45 -19.35
C ALA A 225 -40.47 -2.79 -18.73
N VAL A 226 -39.92 -3.51 -17.77
CA VAL A 226 -38.47 -3.54 -17.48
C VAL A 226 -37.74 -3.94 -18.76
N VAL A 227 -37.17 -2.96 -19.45
CA VAL A 227 -36.17 -3.19 -20.50
C VAL A 227 -34.83 -3.40 -19.79
N SER A 228 -34.45 -4.66 -19.62
CA SER A 228 -33.06 -5.03 -19.34
C SER A 228 -32.21 -4.60 -20.53
N GLN A 229 -31.55 -3.44 -20.45
CA GLN A 229 -30.41 -3.14 -21.30
C GLN A 229 -29.25 -4.04 -20.87
N GLY A 230 -29.10 -5.12 -21.63
CA GLY A 230 -27.98 -6.02 -21.56
C GLY A 230 -26.66 -5.29 -21.79
N MET A 231 -25.73 -5.60 -20.90
CA MET A 231 -24.29 -5.72 -21.13
C MET A 231 -23.85 -5.63 -22.61
N LEU A 232 -23.07 -4.59 -22.91
CA LEU A 232 -21.81 -4.69 -23.68
C LEU A 232 -21.17 -3.30 -23.75
N ASN A 233 -20.69 -2.82 -22.61
CA ASN A 233 -19.73 -1.73 -22.59
C ASN A 233 -18.68 -2.02 -21.51
N VAL A 234 -18.04 -3.18 -21.64
CA VAL A 234 -16.78 -3.41 -20.93
C VAL A 234 -15.73 -2.70 -21.76
N PRO A 235 -15.09 -1.63 -21.28
CA PRO A 235 -14.00 -1.02 -22.02
C PRO A 235 -12.93 -2.10 -22.21
N LEU A 236 -12.63 -2.41 -23.47
CA LEU A 236 -11.61 -3.38 -23.91
C LEU A 236 -10.24 -3.15 -23.22
N TRP A 237 -10.04 -1.95 -22.67
CA TRP A 237 -8.88 -1.51 -21.91
C TRP A 237 -8.74 -2.16 -20.53
N ASN A 238 -9.82 -2.64 -19.89
CA ASN A 238 -9.74 -3.30 -18.57
C ASN A 238 -9.29 -4.77 -18.66
N THR A 239 -9.30 -5.36 -19.85
CA THR A 239 -8.80 -6.73 -20.08
C THR A 239 -7.34 -6.79 -20.51
N LEU A 240 -6.72 -5.64 -20.81
CA LEU A 240 -5.32 -5.58 -21.21
C LEU A 240 -4.44 -5.63 -19.95
N GLN A 241 -4.30 -6.84 -19.40
CA GLN A 241 -3.44 -7.08 -18.25
C GLN A 241 -1.99 -6.73 -18.60
N TRP A 242 -1.25 -6.15 -17.66
CA TRP A 242 0.11 -5.60 -17.87
C TRP A 242 1.11 -6.61 -18.49
N TRP A 243 0.88 -7.91 -18.34
CA TRP A 243 1.69 -8.97 -18.96
C TRP A 243 1.44 -9.16 -20.47
N SER A 244 0.43 -8.51 -21.05
CA SER A 244 0.18 -8.55 -22.51
C SER A 244 1.07 -7.58 -23.29
N LEU A 245 1.65 -6.56 -22.64
CA LEU A 245 2.59 -5.61 -23.24
C LEU A 245 3.84 -6.27 -23.87
N PRO A 246 4.54 -7.21 -23.20
CA PRO A 246 5.67 -7.90 -23.84
C PRO A 246 5.26 -8.73 -25.05
N ILE A 247 4.06 -9.34 -25.03
CA ILE A 247 3.55 -10.12 -26.18
C ILE A 247 3.35 -9.20 -27.40
N VAL A 248 2.77 -8.02 -27.18
CA VAL A 248 2.59 -7.01 -28.24
C VAL A 248 3.95 -6.50 -28.74
N GLY A 249 4.91 -6.25 -27.85
CA GLY A 249 6.27 -5.83 -28.21
C GLY A 249 7.01 -6.87 -29.07
N VAL A 250 6.91 -8.15 -28.73
CA VAL A 250 7.49 -9.25 -29.53
C VAL A 250 6.84 -9.33 -30.91
N LEU A 251 5.51 -9.22 -30.99
CA LEU A 251 4.77 -9.21 -32.26
C LEU A 251 5.20 -8.07 -33.18
N LEU A 252 5.38 -6.86 -32.63
CA LEU A 252 5.89 -5.69 -33.36
C LEU A 252 7.32 -5.91 -33.86
N ALA A 253 8.20 -6.48 -33.03
CA ALA A 253 9.58 -6.79 -33.43
C ALA A 253 9.64 -7.83 -34.56
N VAL A 254 8.77 -8.86 -34.51
CA VAL A 254 8.67 -9.87 -35.58
C VAL A 254 8.12 -9.26 -36.88
N LEU A 255 7.08 -8.43 -36.80
CA LEU A 255 6.53 -7.71 -37.95
C LEU A 255 7.58 -6.81 -38.61
N GLN A 256 8.36 -6.09 -37.79
CA GLN A 256 9.44 -5.24 -38.27
C GLN A 256 10.56 -6.03 -38.94
N ALA A 257 10.94 -7.18 -38.37
CA ALA A 257 11.94 -8.05 -38.97
C ALA A 257 11.49 -8.69 -40.30
N LEU A 258 10.21 -9.02 -40.42
CA LEU A 258 9.61 -9.48 -41.67
C LEU A 258 9.61 -8.37 -42.73
N ALA A 259 9.37 -7.11 -42.33
CA ALA A 259 9.39 -5.96 -43.23
C ALA A 259 10.80 -5.65 -43.75
N VAL A 260 11.82 -5.73 -42.88
CA VAL A 260 13.23 -5.45 -43.23
C VAL A 260 13.93 -6.68 -43.86
N ARG A 261 13.26 -7.84 -43.90
CA ARG A 261 13.82 -9.15 -44.36
C ARG A 261 15.11 -9.58 -43.65
N LYS A 262 15.47 -8.96 -42.53
CA LYS A 262 16.66 -9.28 -41.75
C LYS A 262 16.27 -9.82 -40.39
N VAL A 263 16.11 -11.15 -40.32
CA VAL A 263 15.70 -11.89 -39.11
C VAL A 263 16.70 -11.68 -37.96
N ALA A 264 17.98 -11.42 -38.27
CA ALA A 264 19.03 -11.17 -37.28
C ALA A 264 18.74 -9.94 -36.39
N PHE A 265 17.98 -8.95 -36.88
CA PHE A 265 17.62 -7.75 -36.11
C PHE A 265 16.43 -7.96 -35.18
N ALA A 266 15.58 -8.95 -35.45
CA ALA A 266 14.37 -9.22 -34.67
C ALA A 266 14.71 -9.58 -33.23
N LEU A 267 15.79 -10.35 -33.05
CA LEU A 267 16.12 -11.04 -31.82
C LEU A 267 16.63 -10.09 -30.71
N PRO A 268 17.61 -9.19 -30.94
CA PRO A 268 18.01 -8.22 -29.94
C PRO A 268 16.88 -7.23 -29.62
N LEU A 269 16.07 -6.84 -30.62
CA LEU A 269 14.94 -5.95 -30.41
C LEU A 269 13.85 -6.63 -29.55
N ALA A 270 13.48 -7.88 -29.87
CA ALA A 270 12.53 -8.65 -29.08
C ALA A 270 13.02 -8.87 -27.63
N LEU A 271 14.33 -9.06 -27.43
CA LEU A 271 14.91 -9.22 -26.10
C LEU A 271 14.78 -7.94 -25.27
N VAL A 272 15.00 -6.77 -25.89
CA VAL A 272 14.73 -5.47 -25.28
C VAL A 272 13.27 -5.36 -24.85
N TRP A 273 12.33 -5.76 -25.72
CA TRP A 273 10.89 -5.71 -25.44
C TRP A 273 10.44 -6.65 -24.32
N ILE A 274 11.09 -7.80 -24.15
CA ILE A 274 10.81 -8.73 -23.06
C ILE A 274 11.35 -8.21 -21.73
N LEU A 275 12.53 -7.57 -21.74
CA LEU A 275 13.19 -7.12 -20.52
C LEU A 275 12.63 -5.79 -19.96
N LEU A 276 12.12 -4.91 -20.82
CA LEU A 276 11.66 -3.56 -20.43
C LEU A 276 10.51 -3.57 -19.40
N PRO A 277 9.48 -4.44 -19.50
CA PRO A 277 8.44 -4.56 -18.47
C PRO A 277 8.98 -5.07 -17.14
N TRP A 278 9.95 -6.01 -17.16
CA TRP A 278 10.55 -6.56 -15.94
C TRP A 278 11.40 -5.54 -15.20
N LEU A 279 12.19 -4.75 -15.94
CA LEU A 279 12.91 -3.59 -15.41
C LEU A 279 11.94 -2.56 -14.79
N ASN A 280 10.80 -2.30 -15.43
CA ASN A 280 9.79 -1.37 -14.91
C ASN A 280 9.09 -1.89 -13.64
N VAL A 281 8.87 -3.21 -13.52
CA VAL A 281 8.30 -3.85 -12.32
C VAL A 281 9.29 -3.83 -11.15
N THR A 282 10.58 -4.11 -11.39
CA THR A 282 11.61 -4.06 -10.32
C THR A 282 11.78 -2.67 -9.73
N ILE A 283 11.56 -1.62 -10.53
CA ILE A 283 11.58 -0.22 -10.08
C ILE A 283 10.38 0.10 -9.18
N ARG A 284 9.25 -0.62 -9.30
CA ARG A 284 7.99 -0.29 -8.61
C ARG A 284 7.81 -1.00 -7.26
N ASP A 285 8.38 -2.19 -7.08
CA ASP A 285 8.16 -3.04 -5.88
C ASP A 285 9.27 -2.95 -4.80
N GLY A 286 10.04 -1.87 -4.78
CA GLY A 286 10.81 -1.49 -3.57
C GLY A 286 12.21 -2.09 -3.41
N GLY A 287 12.86 -2.54 -4.48
CA GLY A 287 14.32 -2.79 -4.46
C GLY A 287 15.09 -1.50 -4.75
N ARG A 288 15.33 -0.66 -3.73
CA ARG A 288 16.06 0.62 -3.74
C ARG A 288 17.01 0.84 -4.94
N LEU A 289 16.55 1.61 -5.92
CA LEU A 289 17.39 2.51 -6.70
C LEU A 289 16.76 3.91 -6.57
N ASP A 290 17.26 4.63 -5.58
CA ASP A 290 16.86 6.00 -5.29
C ASP A 290 17.44 6.92 -6.36
N TRP A 291 16.74 7.01 -7.49
CA TRP A 291 16.98 8.04 -8.47
C TRP A 291 15.67 8.82 -8.61
N LYS A 292 15.68 10.04 -8.06
CA LYS A 292 14.77 11.13 -8.45
C LYS A 292 14.85 11.31 -9.97
N MET A 293 14.17 10.49 -10.75
CA MET A 293 14.03 10.70 -12.18
C MET A 293 12.83 11.61 -12.47
N PRO A 294 13.00 12.59 -13.37
CA PRO A 294 11.93 13.52 -13.73
C PRO A 294 10.86 12.80 -14.56
N GLY A 295 9.82 12.28 -13.90
CA GLY A 295 8.62 11.76 -14.54
C GLY A 295 8.78 10.44 -15.33
N PRO A 296 7.74 9.59 -15.37
CA PRO A 296 7.79 8.27 -16.02
C PRO A 296 8.09 8.34 -17.54
N VAL A 297 7.88 9.48 -18.18
CA VAL A 297 8.11 9.69 -19.62
C VAL A 297 9.59 9.83 -19.97
N ILE A 298 10.39 10.49 -19.12
CA ILE A 298 11.81 10.76 -19.41
C ILE A 298 12.66 9.51 -19.11
N GLY A 299 12.34 8.79 -18.04
CA GLY A 299 13.03 7.55 -17.68
C GLY A 299 12.83 6.42 -18.72
N THR A 300 11.59 6.21 -19.16
CA THR A 300 11.27 5.16 -20.15
C THR A 300 11.78 5.50 -21.54
N GLY A 301 11.70 6.76 -21.96
CA GLY A 301 12.26 7.22 -23.23
C GLY A 301 13.79 7.11 -23.27
N GLY A 302 14.48 7.43 -22.18
CA GLY A 302 15.93 7.29 -22.07
C GLY A 302 16.41 5.85 -22.16
N ILE A 303 15.72 4.92 -21.48
CA ILE A 303 16.03 3.48 -21.55
C ILE A 303 15.78 2.94 -22.96
N ALA A 304 14.67 3.32 -23.60
CA ALA A 304 14.37 2.91 -24.97
C ALA A 304 15.43 3.42 -25.97
N LEU A 305 15.91 4.66 -25.81
CA LEU A 305 17.00 5.22 -26.62
C LEU A 305 18.32 4.48 -26.43
N LEU A 306 18.67 4.16 -25.17
CA LEU A 306 19.90 3.45 -24.84
C LEU A 306 19.89 2.04 -25.41
N LEU A 307 18.78 1.30 -25.23
CA LEU A 307 18.63 -0.05 -25.76
C LEU A 307 18.53 -0.07 -27.29
N GLY A 308 17.86 0.92 -27.89
CA GLY A 308 17.84 1.12 -29.34
C GLY A 308 19.22 1.40 -29.90
N GLY A 309 20.01 2.26 -29.23
CA GLY A 309 21.39 2.57 -29.59
C GLY A 309 22.32 1.35 -29.50
N ILE A 310 22.18 0.51 -28.47
CA ILE A 310 22.92 -0.75 -28.35
C ILE A 310 22.52 -1.71 -29.48
N GLY A 311 21.23 -1.84 -29.78
CA GLY A 311 20.75 -2.68 -30.88
C GLY A 311 21.29 -2.23 -32.24
N ILE A 312 21.35 -0.93 -32.48
CA ILE A 312 21.97 -0.34 -33.68
C ILE A 312 23.47 -0.63 -33.70
N GLY A 313 24.18 -0.40 -32.59
CA GLY A 313 25.63 -0.64 -32.50
C GLY A 313 26.00 -2.10 -32.79
N ILE A 314 25.25 -3.04 -32.20
CA ILE A 314 25.41 -4.48 -32.47
C ILE A 314 25.07 -4.79 -33.93
N GLY A 315 24.00 -4.22 -34.47
CA GLY A 315 23.62 -4.37 -35.86
C GLY A 315 24.68 -3.90 -36.84
N THR A 316 25.26 -2.72 -36.60
CA THR A 316 26.34 -2.14 -37.43
C THR A 316 27.64 -2.92 -37.34
N LEU A 317 27.85 -3.63 -36.23
CA LEU A 317 29.00 -4.52 -36.06
C LEU A 317 28.84 -5.86 -36.79
N LEU A 318 27.59 -6.30 -37.03
CA LEU A 318 27.28 -7.61 -37.58
C LEU A 318 27.00 -7.58 -39.09
N GLU A 319 26.48 -6.47 -39.65
CA GLU A 319 26.27 -6.30 -41.10
C GLU A 319 26.29 -4.80 -41.51
N ASP A 320 26.55 -4.53 -42.80
CA ASP A 320 26.36 -3.21 -43.43
C ASP A 320 24.86 -2.81 -43.38
N LEU A 321 24.49 -2.07 -42.34
CA LEU A 321 23.21 -1.36 -42.29
C LEU A 321 23.28 -0.11 -43.15
N GLU A 322 22.31 0.05 -44.03
CA GLU A 322 22.05 1.35 -44.62
C GLU A 322 21.58 2.31 -43.53
N THR A 323 22.07 3.55 -43.57
CA THR A 323 21.79 4.57 -42.56
C THR A 323 20.29 4.83 -42.37
N LEU A 324 19.48 4.54 -43.40
CA LEU A 324 18.02 4.67 -43.38
C LEU A 324 17.33 3.67 -42.45
N ASP A 325 17.84 2.43 -42.36
CA ASP A 325 17.28 1.39 -41.49
C ASP A 325 17.51 1.74 -40.01
N VAL A 326 18.68 2.31 -39.71
CA VAL A 326 19.06 2.78 -38.38
C VAL A 326 18.15 3.91 -37.90
N VAL A 327 17.93 4.92 -38.75
CA VAL A 327 17.06 6.06 -38.42
C VAL A 327 15.62 5.61 -38.21
N THR A 328 15.14 4.69 -39.04
CA THR A 328 13.77 4.16 -38.94
C THR A 328 13.57 3.36 -37.66
N ALA A 329 14.53 2.50 -37.29
CA ALA A 329 14.48 1.74 -36.05
C ALA A 329 14.47 2.65 -34.81
N LEU A 330 15.33 3.66 -34.80
CA LEU A 330 15.44 4.60 -33.68
C LEU A 330 14.18 5.46 -33.53
N GLY A 331 13.61 5.92 -34.65
CA GLY A 331 12.34 6.66 -34.66
C GLY A 331 11.17 5.85 -34.09
N LEU A 332 11.07 4.56 -34.45
CA LEU A 332 10.06 3.65 -33.91
C LEU A 332 10.22 3.41 -32.41
N SER A 333 11.44 3.23 -31.92
CA SER A 333 11.72 3.07 -30.49
C SER A 333 11.31 4.30 -29.68
N ILE A 334 11.58 5.51 -30.19
CA ILE A 334 11.17 6.76 -29.54
C ILE A 334 9.65 6.91 -29.50
N LEU A 335 8.98 6.69 -30.63
CA LEU A 335 7.52 6.80 -30.72
C LEU A 335 6.82 5.84 -29.75
N TYR A 336 7.31 4.60 -29.67
CA TYR A 336 6.75 3.60 -28.77
C TYR A 336 7.06 3.89 -27.30
N GLY A 337 8.30 4.29 -26.97
CA GLY A 337 8.66 4.72 -25.61
C GLY A 337 7.78 5.88 -25.13
N GLY A 338 7.55 6.86 -26.02
CA GLY A 338 6.61 7.96 -25.77
C GLY A 338 5.16 7.47 -25.58
N PHE A 339 4.71 6.50 -26.37
CA PHE A 339 3.38 5.90 -26.24
C PHE A 339 3.20 5.15 -24.91
N ILE A 340 4.18 4.36 -24.47
CA ILE A 340 4.14 3.70 -23.15
C ILE A 340 4.17 4.73 -22.03
N GLY A 341 5.02 5.76 -22.12
CA GLY A 341 5.06 6.84 -21.13
C GLY A 341 3.71 7.55 -21.02
N TRP A 342 3.08 7.82 -22.17
CA TRP A 342 1.75 8.42 -22.26
C TRP A 342 0.66 7.53 -21.67
N LEU A 343 0.61 6.23 -22.03
CA LEU A 343 -0.32 5.26 -21.42
C LEU A 343 -0.13 5.17 -19.90
N SER A 344 1.11 5.17 -19.44
CA SER A 344 1.44 5.15 -18.01
C SER A 344 0.92 6.41 -17.31
N SER A 345 1.05 7.59 -17.94
CA SER A 345 0.53 8.84 -17.38
C SER A 345 -1.00 8.87 -17.30
N MET A 346 -1.69 8.28 -18.28
CA MET A 346 -3.16 8.18 -18.26
C MET A 346 -3.69 7.32 -17.12
N SER A 347 -2.94 6.28 -16.74
CA SER A 347 -3.29 5.43 -15.59
C SER A 347 -3.16 6.16 -14.24
N VAL A 348 -2.32 7.20 -14.17
CA VAL A 348 -2.11 8.02 -12.96
C VAL A 348 -3.18 9.13 -12.84
N THR A 349 -3.67 9.67 -13.95
CA THR A 349 -4.67 10.76 -13.96
C THR A 349 -6.11 10.35 -13.63
N ARG A 350 -6.38 9.10 -13.21
CA ARG A 350 -7.68 8.67 -12.65
C ARG A 350 -7.65 8.44 -11.14
N SER A 351 -6.74 9.10 -10.41
CA SER A 351 -7.02 9.44 -9.02
C SER A 351 -7.90 10.71 -9.04
N PRO A 352 -9.14 10.69 -8.53
CA PRO A 352 -9.96 11.90 -8.45
C PRO A 352 -9.20 12.93 -7.61
N SER A 353 -8.73 13.97 -8.31
CA SER A 353 -8.04 15.12 -7.75
C SER A 353 -8.99 15.95 -6.90
N GLN A 354 -8.46 16.36 -5.75
CA GLN A 354 -8.65 17.64 -5.03
C GLN A 354 -9.80 18.56 -5.50
N LYS A 355 -10.64 18.96 -4.55
CA LYS A 355 -11.53 20.14 -4.63
C LYS A 355 -10.71 21.44 -4.82
N PRO A 356 -11.32 22.48 -5.43
CA PRO A 356 -10.71 23.78 -5.71
C PRO A 356 -10.35 24.60 -4.47
#